data_AF-A0A378UA91-F1
#
_entry.id   AF-A0A378UA91-F1
#
_cell.length_a   1.000
_cell.length_b   1.000
_cell.length_c   1.000
_cell.angle_alpha   90.00
_cell.angle_beta   90.00
_cell.angle_gamma   90.00
#
_symmetry.space_group_name_H-M   'P 1'
#
loop_
_entity.id
_entity.type
_entity.pdbx_description
1 polymer ?
#
loop_
_entity_poly.entity_id
_entity_poly.type
_entity_poly.pdbx_seq_one_letter_code
_entity_poly.pdbx_strand_id
1 'polypeptide(L)'
;MTVSVQQRSGSFPAMRWSEPVSSTLALAAMAGLNSHVKRWRTALHVGVSVLTVATGGLAVAPAAHAAAAAARLSVTSTWQTGFIARFVIVNSGRVPLSDWKLEFDLPMGESVSHTWSSNFTRYGTHYVLTPANWNRIVEPGGTATGGIRGVLSGSYVPPMNCVLNGLYPCS
;
A
#
# COMPACT_ATOMS: atom_id res chain seq x y z
N MET A 1 -12.28 -17.54 31.22
CA MET A 1 -11.39 -16.95 30.21
C MET A 1 -10.01 -17.52 30.51
N THR A 2 -9.50 -18.53 29.81
CA THR A 2 -9.14 -18.53 28.38
C THR A 2 -8.96 -20.00 27.95
N VAL A 3 -9.42 -20.32 26.74
CA VAL A 3 -9.36 -21.64 26.09
C VAL A 3 -8.25 -21.65 25.04
N SER A 4 -7.81 -22.86 24.69
CA SER A 4 -7.01 -23.28 23.52
C SER A 4 -5.51 -23.38 23.79
N VAL A 5 -4.98 -24.58 24.08
CA VAL A 5 -4.68 -25.71 23.16
C VAL A 5 -3.71 -25.29 22.05
N GLN A 6 -2.43 -25.55 22.29
CA GLN A 6 -1.32 -25.43 21.34
C GLN A 6 -0.86 -26.84 20.95
N GLN A 7 -0.94 -27.18 19.67
CA GLN A 7 -0.48 -28.44 19.08
C GLN A 7 1.04 -28.59 19.20
N ARG A 8 1.50 -29.77 19.61
CA ARG A 8 2.92 -30.11 19.77
C ARG A 8 3.43 -30.86 18.52
N SER A 9 4.51 -30.34 17.95
CA SER A 9 5.40 -30.99 16.99
C SER A 9 5.90 -32.34 17.53
N GLY A 10 6.09 -33.37 16.70
CA GLY A 10 7.29 -33.49 15.89
C GLY A 10 8.06 -34.74 16.32
N SER A 11 8.04 -35.74 15.44
CA SER A 11 9.14 -36.66 15.11
C SER A 11 10.04 -37.18 16.24
N PHE A 12 9.79 -38.41 16.68
CA PHE A 12 10.76 -39.23 17.44
C PHE A 12 11.43 -40.28 16.53
N PRO A 13 12.74 -40.56 16.71
CA PRO A 13 13.58 -41.26 15.75
C PRO A 13 13.57 -42.79 15.89
N ALA A 14 14.06 -43.43 14.82
CA ALA A 14 14.26 -44.86 14.65
C ALA A 14 15.37 -45.45 15.55
N MET A 15 15.17 -46.69 16.02
CA MET A 15 16.22 -47.66 16.38
C MET A 15 15.59 -49.07 16.31
N ARG A 16 15.94 -49.90 15.33
CA ARG A 16 17.12 -50.80 15.24
C ARG A 16 16.91 -52.12 16.00
N TRP A 17 16.46 -53.11 15.23
CA TRP A 17 16.86 -54.53 15.13
C TRP A 17 16.89 -55.41 16.39
N SER A 18 16.19 -56.56 16.32
CA SER A 18 16.65 -57.90 16.72
C SER A 18 15.63 -58.99 16.29
N GLU A 19 15.97 -59.79 15.27
CA GLU A 19 15.48 -61.18 15.03
C GLU A 19 16.17 -62.14 16.05
N PRO A 20 15.83 -63.44 16.28
CA PRO A 20 15.33 -64.50 15.36
C PRO A 20 14.18 -65.35 15.98
N VAL A 21 13.56 -66.39 15.38
CA VAL A 21 14.05 -67.77 15.20
C VAL A 21 13.13 -68.55 14.22
N SER A 22 13.80 -69.23 13.29
CA SER A 22 13.50 -70.45 12.50
C SER A 22 12.19 -71.23 12.76
N SER A 23 11.36 -71.50 11.73
CA SER A 23 11.43 -72.58 10.73
C SER A 23 10.67 -73.86 11.13
N THR A 24 9.56 -74.18 10.44
CA THR A 24 9.24 -75.57 10.03
C THR A 24 8.32 -75.61 8.81
N LEU A 25 8.84 -76.27 7.76
CA LEU A 25 8.24 -77.03 6.64
C LEU A 25 6.86 -77.69 6.95
N ALA A 26 5.98 -78.09 6.02
CA ALA A 26 5.94 -78.12 4.56
C ALA A 26 4.52 -78.55 4.08
N LEU A 27 4.23 -78.20 2.81
CA LEU A 27 3.45 -78.87 1.75
C LEU A 27 2.17 -79.69 2.06
N ALA A 28 1.08 -79.30 1.40
CA ALA A 28 0.23 -80.10 0.49
C ALA A 28 -0.89 -79.17 -0.03
N ALA A 29 -1.43 -79.20 -1.25
CA ALA A 29 -1.18 -79.88 -2.51
C ALA A 29 -1.93 -79.08 -3.60
N MET A 30 -1.45 -79.16 -4.84
CA MET A 30 -1.95 -78.46 -6.04
C MET A 30 -3.25 -79.07 -6.59
N ALA A 31 -4.21 -78.25 -7.06
CA ALA A 31 -5.11 -78.61 -8.17
C ALA A 31 -5.96 -77.44 -8.71
N GLY A 32 -5.72 -77.06 -9.98
CA GLY A 32 -6.73 -76.60 -10.95
C GLY A 32 -7.25 -75.15 -10.81
N LEU A 33 -7.34 -74.31 -11.84
CA LEU A 33 -7.26 -74.53 -13.26
C LEU A 33 -6.86 -73.22 -13.97
N ASN A 34 -5.95 -73.41 -14.91
CA ASN A 34 -5.31 -72.47 -15.78
C ASN A 34 -6.27 -71.71 -16.72
N SER A 35 -5.92 -70.45 -16.98
CA SER A 35 -6.12 -69.68 -18.22
C SER A 35 -7.52 -69.52 -18.84
N HIS A 36 -8.06 -68.30 -18.82
CA HIS A 36 -8.78 -67.73 -19.98
C HIS A 36 -8.63 -66.20 -20.02
N VAL A 37 -7.39 -65.72 -20.02
CA VAL A 37 -7.10 -64.44 -20.65
C VAL A 37 -7.44 -64.61 -22.13
N LYS A 38 -8.17 -63.64 -22.70
CA LYS A 38 -8.40 -63.44 -24.14
C LYS A 38 -9.73 -63.95 -24.70
N ARG A 39 -10.78 -63.20 -24.41
CA ARG A 39 -11.75 -62.68 -25.40
C ARG A 39 -12.94 -62.17 -24.61
N TRP A 40 -13.13 -60.86 -24.54
CA TRP A 40 -14.41 -60.25 -24.86
C TRP A 40 -14.12 -58.78 -25.16
N ARG A 41 -14.23 -58.49 -26.45
CA ARG A 41 -14.16 -57.15 -27.01
C ARG A 41 -15.48 -56.43 -26.68
N THR A 42 -15.40 -55.10 -26.74
CA THR A 42 -16.47 -54.12 -26.93
C THR A 42 -17.41 -53.85 -25.77
N ALA A 43 -17.19 -52.72 -25.08
CA ALA A 43 -18.19 -51.65 -25.01
C ALA A 43 -17.47 -50.35 -24.60
N LEU A 44 -17.54 -49.35 -25.49
CA LEU A 44 -17.20 -47.95 -25.19
C LEU A 44 -17.96 -47.50 -23.95
N HIS A 45 -17.35 -46.74 -23.03
CA HIS A 45 -17.97 -45.56 -22.46
C HIS A 45 -16.93 -44.44 -22.38
N VAL A 46 -17.21 -43.37 -23.11
CA VAL A 46 -16.49 -42.10 -23.13
C VAL A 46 -16.65 -41.45 -21.76
N GLY A 47 -15.55 -41.17 -21.09
CA GLY A 47 -15.51 -40.36 -19.87
C GLY A 47 -14.42 -39.31 -20.00
N VAL A 48 -14.65 -38.27 -20.82
CA VAL A 48 -13.77 -37.09 -20.82
C VAL A 48 -14.17 -36.23 -19.63
N SER A 49 -13.46 -36.39 -18.51
CA SER A 49 -13.56 -35.48 -17.38
C SER A 49 -12.71 -34.24 -17.65
N VAL A 50 -13.35 -33.14 -18.06
CA VAL A 50 -12.70 -31.83 -18.14
C VAL A 50 -12.57 -31.28 -16.72
N LEU A 51 -11.36 -31.31 -16.16
CA LEU A 51 -11.05 -30.64 -14.90
C LEU A 51 -10.76 -29.16 -15.20
N THR A 52 -11.77 -28.29 -15.05
CA THR A 52 -11.57 -26.84 -15.13
C THR A 52 -10.86 -26.35 -13.88
N VAL A 53 -9.57 -26.03 -14.00
CA VAL A 53 -8.80 -25.34 -12.96
C VAL A 53 -9.24 -23.87 -12.97
N ALA A 54 -10.12 -23.49 -12.04
CA ALA A 54 -10.43 -22.09 -11.79
C ALA A 54 -9.30 -21.46 -10.96
N THR A 55 -8.25 -20.94 -11.62
CA THR A 55 -7.33 -20.02 -10.97
C THR A 55 -8.05 -18.69 -10.74
N GLY A 56 -8.62 -18.53 -9.54
CA GLY A 56 -9.17 -17.26 -9.09
C GLY A 56 -8.05 -16.22 -9.01
N GLY A 57 -8.00 -15.32 -9.99
CA GLY A 57 -7.14 -14.14 -9.94
C GLY A 57 -7.62 -13.23 -8.81
N LEU A 58 -6.82 -13.09 -7.75
CA LEU A 58 -6.95 -11.98 -6.82
C LEU A 58 -6.57 -10.71 -7.58
N ALA A 59 -7.56 -10.03 -8.15
CA ALA A 59 -7.40 -8.68 -8.62
C ALA A 59 -7.14 -7.79 -7.39
N VAL A 60 -5.87 -7.49 -7.11
CA VAL A 60 -5.52 -6.39 -6.21
C VAL A 60 -5.91 -5.13 -6.95
N ALA A 61 -7.12 -4.62 -6.70
CA ALA A 61 -7.48 -3.30 -7.18
C ALA A 61 -6.45 -2.31 -6.62
N PRO A 62 -5.85 -1.43 -7.45
CA PRO A 62 -5.06 -0.34 -6.91
C PRO A 62 -5.99 0.43 -5.97
N ALA A 63 -5.57 0.62 -4.72
CA ALA A 63 -6.26 1.52 -3.82
C ALA A 63 -6.18 2.91 -4.46
N ALA A 64 -7.25 3.29 -5.15
CA ALA A 64 -7.50 4.67 -5.51
C ALA A 64 -7.62 5.41 -4.18
N HIS A 65 -6.49 5.94 -3.70
CA HIS A 65 -6.48 6.97 -2.67
C HIS A 65 -7.16 8.16 -3.33
N ALA A 66 -8.50 8.21 -3.27
CA ALA A 66 -9.20 9.46 -3.43
C ALA A 66 -8.49 10.43 -2.49
N ALA A 67 -7.86 11.46 -3.06
CA ALA A 67 -6.96 12.34 -2.33
C ALA A 67 -7.69 12.86 -1.11
N ALA A 68 -7.38 12.28 0.06
CA ALA A 68 -8.09 12.56 1.30
C ALA A 68 -7.77 13.98 1.79
N ALA A 69 -6.68 14.54 1.28
CA ALA A 69 -6.35 15.94 1.43
C ALA A 69 -6.02 16.54 0.07
N ALA A 70 -6.37 17.81 -0.09
CA ALA A 70 -6.01 18.62 -1.25
C ALA A 70 -5.38 19.93 -0.76
N ALA A 71 -4.41 20.43 -1.52
CA ALA A 71 -3.84 21.75 -1.29
C ALA A 71 -3.97 22.60 -2.55
N ARG A 72 -4.20 23.90 -2.35
CA ARG A 72 -4.15 24.91 -3.40
C ARG A 72 -3.21 26.00 -2.96
N LEU A 73 -2.27 26.37 -3.82
CA LEU A 73 -1.36 27.48 -3.60
C LEU A 73 -1.49 28.46 -4.77
N SER A 74 -2.04 29.63 -4.48
CA SER A 74 -2.35 30.61 -5.53
C SER A 74 -1.92 32.00 -5.12
N VAL A 75 -1.40 32.77 -6.08
CA VAL A 75 -1.07 34.16 -5.88
C VAL A 75 -2.32 35.01 -5.93
N THR A 76 -2.47 35.89 -4.96
CA THR A 76 -3.60 36.82 -4.88
C THR A 76 -3.21 38.23 -5.29
N SER A 77 -1.94 38.63 -5.14
CA SER A 77 -1.46 39.96 -5.53
C SER A 77 0.04 39.93 -5.83
N THR A 78 0.46 40.70 -6.82
CA THR A 78 1.86 40.89 -7.20
C THR A 78 2.13 42.36 -7.48
N TRP A 79 3.30 42.85 -7.12
CA TRP A 79 3.80 44.17 -7.47
C TRP A 79 5.31 44.08 -7.78
N GLN A 80 5.94 45.22 -8.05
CA GLN A 80 7.31 45.28 -8.58
C GLN A 80 8.36 44.59 -7.70
N THR A 81 8.15 44.52 -6.40
CA THR A 81 9.15 44.05 -5.42
C THR A 81 8.66 42.91 -4.54
N GLY A 82 7.45 42.39 -4.78
CA GLY A 82 6.90 41.33 -3.94
C GLY A 82 5.56 40.79 -4.41
N PHE A 83 5.12 39.78 -3.68
CA PHE A 83 3.86 39.09 -3.94
C PHE A 83 3.20 38.65 -2.64
N ILE A 84 1.89 38.41 -2.74
CA ILE A 84 1.09 37.75 -1.73
C ILE A 84 0.49 36.49 -2.35
N ALA A 85 0.77 35.34 -1.75
CA ALA A 85 0.13 34.08 -2.07
C ALA A 85 -0.74 33.59 -0.91
N ARG A 86 -1.82 32.89 -1.23
CA ARG A 86 -2.71 32.21 -0.30
C ARG A 86 -2.62 30.72 -0.54
N PHE A 87 -2.53 29.98 0.55
CA PHE A 87 -2.69 28.53 0.52
C PHE A 87 -4.00 28.11 1.21
N VAL A 88 -4.60 27.05 0.69
CA VAL A 88 -5.81 26.43 1.22
C VAL A 88 -5.57 24.93 1.25
N ILE A 89 -5.71 24.33 2.42
CA ILE A 89 -5.59 22.89 2.64
C ILE A 89 -6.96 22.39 3.07
N VAL A 90 -7.51 21.46 2.30
CA VAL A 90 -8.82 20.85 2.56
C VAL A 90 -8.61 19.39 2.91
N ASN A 91 -9.23 18.93 3.99
CA ASN A 91 -9.30 17.51 4.32
C ASN A 91 -10.67 16.97 3.89
N SER A 92 -10.74 16.29 2.75
CA SER A 92 -11.94 15.61 2.25
C SER A 92 -12.04 14.16 2.74
N GLY A 93 -11.05 13.70 3.50
CA GLY A 93 -10.97 12.36 4.05
C GLY A 93 -11.87 12.14 5.26
N ARG A 94 -11.78 10.93 5.83
CA ARG A 94 -12.48 10.52 7.06
C ARG A 94 -11.59 10.54 8.31
N VAL A 95 -10.30 10.84 8.13
CA VAL A 95 -9.29 10.85 9.20
C VAL A 95 -8.80 12.29 9.38
N PRO A 96 -8.60 12.79 10.61
CA PRO A 96 -8.01 14.10 10.83
C PRO A 96 -6.62 14.21 10.20
N LEU A 97 -6.35 15.33 9.53
CA LEU A 97 -5.05 15.66 8.98
C LEU A 97 -4.26 16.45 10.03
N SER A 98 -3.36 15.77 10.73
CA SER A 98 -2.45 16.39 11.71
C SER A 98 -1.10 16.72 11.07
N ASP A 99 -0.46 17.79 11.54
CA ASP A 99 0.91 18.15 11.19
C ASP A 99 1.16 18.22 9.68
N TRP A 100 0.23 18.88 8.98
CA TRP A 100 0.35 19.05 7.54
C TRP A 100 1.63 19.82 7.17
N LYS A 101 2.24 19.43 6.06
CA LYS A 101 3.47 19.99 5.52
C LYS A 101 3.23 20.35 4.07
N LEU A 102 3.31 21.63 3.74
CA LEU A 102 3.16 22.12 2.36
C LEU A 102 4.54 22.48 1.83
N GLU A 103 4.99 21.77 0.81
CA GLU A 103 6.31 21.91 0.24
C GLU A 103 6.19 22.51 -1.16
N PHE A 104 7.05 23.44 -1.53
CA PHE A 104 7.10 24.02 -2.89
C PHE A 104 8.46 24.66 -3.14
N ASP A 105 8.77 24.87 -4.41
CA ASP A 105 9.97 25.56 -4.85
C ASP A 105 9.64 26.94 -5.39
N LEU A 106 10.47 27.93 -5.05
CA LEU A 106 10.45 29.25 -5.69
C LEU A 106 11.67 29.40 -6.61
N PRO A 107 11.51 30.00 -7.79
CA PRO A 107 12.62 30.25 -8.69
C PRO A 107 13.61 31.27 -8.10
N MET A 108 14.80 31.34 -8.69
CA MET A 108 15.76 32.37 -8.31
C MET A 108 15.18 33.76 -8.56
N GLY A 109 15.46 34.70 -7.64
CA GLY A 109 14.86 36.04 -7.68
C GLY A 109 13.58 36.16 -6.83
N GLU A 110 13.07 35.05 -6.30
CA GLU A 110 11.93 35.04 -5.39
C GLU A 110 12.29 34.43 -4.03
N SER A 111 11.75 35.00 -2.96
CA SER A 111 11.85 34.39 -1.64
C SER A 111 10.69 34.73 -0.72
N VAL A 112 10.42 33.85 0.24
CA VAL A 112 9.42 34.10 1.29
C VAL A 112 10.01 35.00 2.36
N SER A 113 9.34 36.12 2.65
CA SER A 113 9.72 37.06 3.71
C SER A 113 8.96 36.83 5.02
N HIS A 114 7.67 36.48 4.92
CA HIS A 114 6.79 36.28 6.07
C HIS A 114 5.63 35.36 5.69
N THR A 115 5.12 34.61 6.68
CA THR A 115 3.92 33.78 6.54
C THR A 115 2.97 34.06 7.68
N TRP A 116 1.67 33.83 7.46
CA TRP A 116 0.67 33.84 8.53
C TRP A 116 -0.15 32.56 8.50
N SER A 117 -0.68 32.17 9.66
CA SER A 117 -1.34 30.87 9.86
C SER A 117 -0.45 29.67 9.49
N SER A 118 0.86 29.87 9.45
CA SER A 118 1.88 28.86 9.15
C SER A 118 3.25 29.38 9.54
N ASN A 119 4.17 28.45 9.78
CA ASN A 119 5.60 28.70 9.87
C ASN A 119 6.28 28.19 8.60
N PHE A 120 7.46 28.70 8.27
CA PHE A 120 8.22 28.19 7.12
C PHE A 120 9.68 27.91 7.47
N THR A 121 10.25 26.90 6.80
CA THR A 121 11.69 26.64 6.76
C THR A 121 12.13 26.65 5.30
N ARG A 122 13.32 27.22 5.05
CA ARG A 122 13.87 27.38 3.70
C ARG A 122 15.15 26.56 3.54
N TYR A 123 15.25 25.84 2.42
CA TYR A 123 16.42 25.09 1.98
C TYR A 123 16.77 25.52 0.54
N GLY A 124 17.57 26.57 0.40
CA GLY A 124 17.89 27.13 -0.93
C GLY A 124 16.65 27.72 -1.61
N THR A 125 16.17 27.09 -2.69
CA THR A 125 14.93 27.45 -3.40
C THR A 125 13.70 26.68 -2.90
N HIS A 126 13.91 25.66 -2.07
CA HIS A 126 12.85 24.82 -1.52
C HIS A 126 12.30 25.39 -0.21
N TYR A 127 10.97 25.44 -0.11
CA TYR A 127 10.26 25.96 1.06
C TYR A 127 9.33 24.91 1.62
N VAL A 128 9.35 24.79 2.94
CA VAL A 128 8.51 23.90 3.72
C VAL A 128 7.66 24.74 4.65
N LEU A 129 6.36 24.74 4.46
CA LEU A 129 5.38 25.33 5.35
C LEU A 129 4.83 24.29 6.31
N THR A 130 4.77 24.65 7.59
CA THR A 130 4.18 23.85 8.66
C THR A 130 3.05 24.62 9.34
N PRO A 131 2.17 23.95 10.10
CA PRO A 131 1.02 24.60 10.69
C PRO A 131 1.45 25.60 11.77
N ALA A 132 0.56 26.53 12.07
CA ALA A 132 0.55 27.22 13.34
C ALA A 132 -0.13 26.33 14.41
N ASN A 133 0.06 26.65 15.68
CA ASN A 133 -0.45 25.82 16.78
C ASN A 133 -1.98 25.62 16.72
N TRP A 134 -2.73 26.62 16.26
CA TRP A 134 -4.20 26.58 16.20
C TRP A 134 -4.79 25.85 15.00
N ASN A 135 -4.01 25.60 13.94
CA ASN A 135 -4.47 24.92 12.71
C ASN A 135 -3.64 23.67 12.40
N ARG A 136 -3.02 23.10 13.45
CA ARG A 136 -2.21 21.88 13.39
C ARG A 136 -3.01 20.64 13.01
N ILE A 137 -4.28 20.59 13.40
CA ILE A 137 -5.20 19.50 13.08
C ILE A 137 -6.32 20.06 12.21
N VAL A 138 -6.56 19.43 11.06
CA VAL A 138 -7.68 19.71 10.18
C VAL A 138 -8.60 18.50 10.20
N GLU A 139 -9.74 18.64 10.87
CA GLU A 139 -10.76 17.59 10.97
C GLU A 139 -11.31 17.19 9.57
N PRO A 140 -11.93 16.01 9.44
CA PRO A 140 -12.67 15.62 8.24
C PRO A 140 -13.66 16.70 7.78
N GLY A 141 -13.61 17.08 6.51
CA GLY A 141 -14.38 18.19 5.94
C GLY A 141 -13.86 19.59 6.29
N GLY A 142 -12.81 19.67 7.12
CA GLY A 142 -12.21 20.92 7.57
C GLY A 142 -11.28 21.56 6.55
N THR A 143 -10.88 22.80 6.84
CA THR A 143 -9.96 23.56 5.99
C THR A 143 -8.98 24.37 6.84
N ALA A 144 -7.70 24.31 6.49
CA ALA A 144 -6.68 25.24 6.98
C ALA A 144 -6.34 26.24 5.88
N THR A 145 -6.29 27.53 6.22
CA THR A 145 -5.91 28.59 5.28
C THR A 145 -4.85 29.48 5.89
N GLY A 146 -4.03 30.06 5.02
CA GLY A 146 -3.03 31.03 5.39
C GLY A 146 -2.46 31.71 4.18
N GLY A 147 -1.33 32.38 4.37
CA GLY A 147 -0.68 33.03 3.25
C GLY A 147 0.77 33.37 3.49
N ILE A 148 1.36 33.86 2.42
CA ILE A 148 2.78 34.02 2.20
C ILE A 148 2.97 35.41 1.63
N ARG A 149 3.87 36.18 2.26
CA ARG A 149 4.42 37.40 1.70
C ARG A 149 5.80 37.11 1.16
N GLY A 150 5.93 37.18 -0.15
CA GLY A 150 7.21 37.05 -0.83
C GLY A 150 7.81 38.38 -1.25
N VAL A 151 9.12 38.35 -1.48
CA VAL A 151 9.87 39.40 -2.17
C VAL A 151 10.29 38.89 -3.53
N LEU A 152 10.30 39.79 -4.50
CA LEU A 152 10.57 39.52 -5.90
C LEU A 152 11.68 40.46 -6.38
N SER A 153 12.61 39.92 -7.17
CA SER A 153 13.60 40.66 -7.96
C SER A 153 13.45 40.23 -9.42
N GLY A 154 12.76 41.05 -10.21
CA GLY A 154 12.46 40.76 -11.62
C GLY A 154 10.98 40.43 -11.85
N SER A 155 10.72 39.46 -12.73
CA SER A 155 9.36 39.05 -13.11
C SER A 155 8.88 37.90 -12.25
N TYR A 156 7.62 37.96 -11.81
CA TYR A 156 7.01 36.94 -10.99
C TYR A 156 6.78 35.64 -11.77
N VAL A 157 7.10 34.51 -11.15
CA VAL A 157 6.93 33.15 -11.67
C VAL A 157 6.24 32.29 -10.59
N PRO A 158 5.15 31.58 -10.90
CA PRO A 158 4.43 30.75 -9.94
C PRO A 158 5.31 29.69 -9.24
N PRO A 159 4.98 29.29 -7.99
CA PRO A 159 5.71 28.26 -7.28
C PRO A 159 5.61 26.92 -8.02
N MET A 160 6.69 26.16 -8.00
CA MET A 160 6.80 24.87 -8.67
C MET A 160 6.80 23.74 -7.65
N ASN A 161 6.57 22.50 -8.11
CA ASN A 161 6.65 21.28 -7.29
C ASN A 161 5.86 21.34 -5.97
N CYS A 162 4.72 22.03 -5.98
CA CYS A 162 3.91 22.17 -4.78
C CYS A 162 3.26 20.82 -4.41
N VAL A 163 3.53 20.34 -3.20
CA VAL A 163 3.04 19.06 -2.68
C VAL A 163 2.69 19.17 -1.19
N LEU A 164 1.55 18.60 -0.82
CA LEU A 164 1.10 18.44 0.56
C LEU A 164 1.48 17.05 1.09
N ASN A 165 2.16 17.02 2.23
CA ASN A 165 2.67 15.84 2.92
C ASN A 165 3.51 14.91 2.03
N GLY A 166 4.14 15.44 0.97
CA GLY A 166 4.87 14.64 -0.02
C GLY A 166 4.00 13.72 -0.89
N LEU A 167 2.67 13.79 -0.77
CA LEU A 167 1.73 12.85 -1.39
C LEU A 167 0.74 13.50 -2.34
N TYR A 168 0.23 14.69 -2.01
CA TYR A 168 -0.85 15.33 -2.75
C TYR A 168 -0.35 16.57 -3.50
N PRO A 169 -0.23 16.53 -4.84
CA PRO A 169 0.14 17.71 -5.62
C PRO A 169 -0.85 18.84 -5.42
N CYS A 170 -0.36 20.07 -5.40
CA CYS A 170 -1.23 21.24 -5.31
C CYS A 170 -1.93 21.51 -6.64
N SER A 171 -3.14 22.06 -6.55
CA SER A 171 -3.88 22.65 -7.67
C SER A 171 -3.68 24.15 -7.79
#